data_AF-A0A525W3N2-F1
#
_entry.id   AF-A0A525W3N2-F1
#
_cell.length_a   1.000
_cell.length_b   1.000
_cell.length_c   1.000
_cell.angle_alpha   90.00
_cell.angle_beta   90.00
_cell.angle_gamma   90.00
#
_symmetry.space_group_name_H-M   'P 1'
#
loop_
_entity.id
_entity.type
_entity.pdbx_description
1 polymer ?
#
loop_
_entity_poly.entity_id
_entity_poly.type
_entity_poly.pdbx_seq_one_letter_code
_entity_poly.pdbx_strand_id
1 'polypeptide(L)'
;MGLLQRIKDDLRAGIATLRLGTVHAAGRALEETELLRMRLELRKLEQQLSDLYKDIGERAIDMKERGETAERVVYDAEIVRLVKEVEVLKASQKKLEADMQDIRNEQ
;
A
#
# COMPACT_ATOMS: atom_id res chain seq x y z
N MET A 1 -42.90 -17.42 34.97
CA MET A 1 -42.01 -16.55 34.16
C MET A 1 -42.86 -15.41 33.61
N GLY A 2 -42.72 -14.19 34.13
CA GLY A 2 -43.62 -13.07 33.81
C GLY A 2 -43.30 -12.42 32.46
N LEU A 3 -44.33 -11.94 31.75
CA LEU A 3 -44.22 -11.25 30.47
C LEU A 3 -43.24 -10.04 30.53
N LEU A 4 -43.22 -9.35 31.67
CA LEU A 4 -42.30 -8.22 31.93
C LEU A 4 -40.82 -8.64 32.02
N GLN A 5 -40.53 -9.83 32.53
CA GLN A 5 -39.16 -10.35 32.57
C GLN A 5 -38.67 -10.68 31.16
N ARG A 6 -39.52 -11.29 30.32
CA ARG A 6 -39.21 -11.54 28.90
C ARG A 6 -38.91 -10.25 28.13
N ILE A 7 -39.76 -9.24 28.26
CA ILE A 7 -39.55 -7.95 27.58
C ILE A 7 -38.21 -7.31 28.01
N LYS A 8 -37.87 -7.39 29.31
CA LYS A 8 -36.60 -6.87 29.82
C LYS A 8 -35.39 -7.62 29.27
N ASP A 9 -35.49 -8.94 29.17
CA ASP A 9 -34.41 -9.79 28.66
C ASP A 9 -34.22 -9.59 27.14
N ASP A 10 -35.32 -9.49 26.38
CA ASP A 10 -35.30 -9.20 24.94
C ASP A 10 -34.70 -7.82 24.64
N LEU A 11 -35.02 -6.80 25.44
CA LEU A 11 -34.44 -5.45 25.30
C LEU A 11 -32.93 -5.46 25.56
N ARG A 12 -32.48 -6.20 26.58
CA ARG A 12 -31.05 -6.35 26.89
C ARG A 12 -30.31 -7.09 25.77
N ALA A 13 -30.90 -8.15 25.23
CA ALA A 13 -30.36 -8.88 24.09
C ALA A 13 -30.27 -7.96 22.85
N GLY A 14 -31.33 -7.19 22.56
CA GLY A 14 -31.35 -6.23 21.46
C GLY A 14 -30.24 -5.18 21.57
N ILE A 15 -30.04 -4.57 22.75
CA ILE A 15 -28.96 -3.60 22.99
C ILE A 15 -27.58 -4.25 22.84
N ALA A 16 -27.39 -5.47 23.35
CA ALA A 16 -26.13 -6.20 23.20
C ALA A 16 -25.80 -6.49 21.74
N THR A 17 -26.78 -6.93 20.94
CA THR A 17 -26.63 -7.17 19.50
C THR A 17 -26.31 -5.87 18.75
N LEU A 18 -27.00 -4.78 19.07
CA LEU A 18 -26.69 -3.47 18.48
C LEU A 18 -25.26 -3.04 18.78
N ARG A 19 -24.80 -3.20 20.02
CA ARG A 19 -23.42 -2.87 20.41
C ARG A 19 -22.39 -3.75 19.70
N LEU A 20 -22.66 -5.05 19.55
CA LEU A 20 -21.78 -5.94 18.80
C LEU A 20 -21.72 -5.55 17.32
N GLY A 21 -22.87 -5.22 16.73
CA GLY A 21 -22.95 -4.73 15.34
C GLY A 21 -22.18 -3.43 15.12
N THR A 22 -22.28 -2.48 16.05
CA THR A 22 -21.52 -1.21 15.94
C THR A 22 -20.02 -1.41 16.11
N VAL A 23 -19.59 -2.29 17.03
CA VAL A 23 -18.17 -2.64 17.18
C VAL A 23 -17.63 -3.32 15.92
N HIS A 24 -18.39 -4.24 15.34
CA HIS A 24 -17.99 -4.91 14.10
C HIS A 24 -17.89 -3.94 12.92
N ALA A 25 -18.89 -3.06 12.74
CA ALA A 25 -18.88 -2.05 11.68
C ALA A 25 -17.72 -1.07 11.84
N ALA A 26 -17.40 -0.65 13.07
CA ALA A 26 -16.26 0.20 13.36
C ALA A 26 -14.92 -0.50 13.02
N GLY A 27 -14.79 -1.80 13.35
CA GLY A 27 -13.62 -2.60 13.00
C GLY A 27 -13.40 -2.65 11.48
N ARG A 28 -14.45 -2.99 10.72
CA ARG A 28 -14.41 -3.03 9.25
C ARG A 28 -14.02 -1.69 8.62
N ALA A 29 -14.56 -0.58 9.13
CA ALA A 29 -14.25 0.75 8.64
C ALA A 29 -12.77 1.13 8.87
N LEU A 30 -12.17 0.68 9.99
CA LEU A 30 -10.75 0.88 10.27
C LEU A 30 -9.87 0.08 9.30
N GLU A 31 -10.17 -1.20 9.09
CA GLU A 31 -9.45 -2.06 8.14
C GLU A 31 -9.51 -1.50 6.70
N GLU A 32 -10.69 -1.05 6.26
CA GLU A 32 -10.85 -0.43 4.94
C GLU A 32 -10.05 0.87 4.81
N THR A 33 -10.00 1.68 5.87
CA THR A 33 -9.21 2.92 5.90
C THR A 33 -7.72 2.62 5.84
N GLU A 34 -7.26 1.58 6.55
CA GLU A 34 -5.87 1.14 6.50
C GLU A 34 -5.49 0.66 5.10
N LEU A 35 -6.33 -0.14 4.46
CA LEU A 35 -6.12 -0.59 3.08
C LEU A 35 -6.08 0.59 2.09
N LEU A 36 -6.93 1.61 2.28
CA LEU A 36 -6.90 2.82 1.47
C LEU A 36 -5.60 3.61 1.66
N ARG A 37 -5.10 3.71 2.90
CA ARG A 37 -3.81 4.34 3.19
C ARG A 37 -2.67 3.59 2.49
N MET A 38 -2.65 2.26 2.57
CA MET A 38 -1.65 1.43 1.89
C MET A 38 -1.71 1.60 0.36
N ARG A 39 -2.91 1.64 -0.24
CA ARG A 39 -3.07 1.92 -1.67
C ARG A 39 -2.51 3.28 -2.09
N LEU A 40 -2.68 4.30 -1.25
CA LEU A 40 -2.12 5.62 -1.52
C LEU A 40 -0.58 5.60 -1.45
N GLU A 41 -0.02 4.86 -0.50
CA GLU A 41 1.42 4.68 -0.37
C GLU A 41 2.01 3.91 -1.56
N LEU A 42 1.31 2.87 -2.03
CA LEU A 42 1.66 2.14 -3.24
C LEU A 42 1.74 3.06 -4.47
N ARG A 43 0.72 3.91 -4.67
CA ARG A 43 0.71 4.89 -5.78
C ARG A 43 1.87 5.89 -5.69
N LYS A 44 2.27 6.29 -4.48
CA LYS A 44 3.43 7.17 -4.30
C LYS A 44 4.73 6.47 -4.71
N LEU A 45 4.90 5.21 -4.32
CA LEU A 45 6.06 4.40 -4.74
C LEU A 45 6.09 4.21 -6.26
N GLU A 46 4.94 3.94 -6.88
CA GLU A 46 4.82 3.83 -8.35
C GLU A 46 5.22 5.13 -9.05
N GLN A 47 4.79 6.28 -8.53
CA GLN A 47 5.18 7.58 -9.06
C GLN A 47 6.70 7.80 -8.94
N GLN A 48 7.27 7.54 -7.76
CA GLN A 48 8.72 7.66 -7.54
C GLN A 48 9.52 6.74 -8.47
N LEU A 49 9.06 5.51 -8.68
CA LEU A 49 9.67 4.59 -9.64
C LEU A 49 9.61 5.13 -11.07
N SER A 50 8.46 5.68 -11.49
CA SER A 50 8.31 6.30 -12.80
C SER A 50 9.28 7.47 -12.99
N ASP A 51 9.44 8.31 -11.98
CA ASP A 51 10.35 9.46 -12.02
C ASP A 51 11.81 8.99 -12.14
N LEU A 52 12.23 7.99 -11.36
CA LEU A 52 13.57 7.41 -11.47
C LEU A 52 13.85 6.77 -12.84
N TYR A 53 12.88 6.06 -13.43
CA TYR A 53 13.05 5.51 -14.77
C TYR A 53 13.22 6.61 -15.82
N LYS A 54 12.49 7.71 -15.66
CA LYS A 54 12.63 8.88 -16.52
C LYS A 54 14.03 9.49 -16.37
N ASP A 55 14.50 9.72 -15.15
CA ASP A 55 15.82 10.29 -14.88
C ASP A 55 16.96 9.42 -15.43
N ILE A 56 16.85 8.09 -15.27
CA ILE A 56 17.81 7.13 -15.86
C ILE A 56 17.80 7.23 -17.38
N GLY A 57 16.61 7.27 -17.99
CA GLY A 57 16.43 7.35 -19.44
C GLY A 57 16.99 8.65 -20.02
N GLU A 58 16.65 9.80 -19.41
CA GLU A 58 17.16 11.12 -19.80
C GLU A 58 18.68 11.14 -19.75
N ARG A 59 19.28 10.64 -18.65
CA ARG A 59 20.74 10.59 -18.53
C ARG A 59 21.40 9.68 -19.57
N ALA A 60 20.81 8.52 -19.83
CA ALA A 60 21.32 7.61 -20.85
C ALA A 60 21.28 8.23 -22.26
N ILE A 61 20.22 8.99 -22.57
CA ILE A 61 20.09 9.74 -23.83
C ILE A 61 21.14 10.85 -23.90
N ASP A 62 21.29 11.67 -22.87
CA ASP A 62 22.30 12.74 -22.81
C ASP A 62 23.72 12.22 -23.06
N MET A 63 24.06 11.07 -22.46
CA MET A 63 25.34 10.41 -22.67
C MET A 63 25.51 9.93 -24.12
N LYS A 64 24.48 9.31 -24.69
CA LYS A 64 24.48 8.87 -26.09
C LYS A 64 24.64 10.05 -27.05
N GLU A 65 23.98 11.17 -26.79
CA GLU A 65 24.11 12.40 -27.60
C GLU A 65 25.53 12.99 -27.55
N ARG A 66 26.27 12.76 -26.47
CA ARG A 66 27.70 13.09 -26.35
C ARG A 66 28.63 12.08 -27.03
N GLY A 67 28.07 11.02 -27.64
CA GLY A 67 28.82 9.98 -28.33
C GLY A 67 29.37 8.89 -27.41
N GLU A 68 28.92 8.81 -26.15
CA GLU A 68 29.32 7.75 -25.24
C GLU A 68 28.81 6.38 -25.70
N THR A 69 29.58 5.34 -25.43
CA THR A 69 29.18 3.96 -25.76
C THR A 69 28.13 3.44 -24.77
N ALA A 70 27.33 2.45 -25.19
CA ALA A 70 26.37 1.79 -24.32
C ALA A 70 27.05 1.17 -23.08
N GLU A 71 28.27 0.65 -23.23
CA GLU A 71 29.06 0.15 -22.10
C GLU A 71 29.35 1.25 -21.09
N ARG A 72 29.72 2.45 -21.56
CA ARG A 72 29.99 3.58 -20.67
C ARG A 72 28.75 4.07 -19.93
N VAL A 73 27.59 4.02 -20.58
CA VAL A 73 26.28 4.33 -19.96
C VAL A 73 25.96 3.36 -18.83
N VAL A 74 26.15 2.06 -19.03
CA VAL A 74 25.85 1.04 -18.00
C VAL A 74 26.74 1.21 -16.75
N TYR A 75 27.98 1.64 -16.93
CA TYR A 75 28.92 1.88 -15.82
C TYR A 75 28.92 3.33 -15.31
N ASP A 76 28.02 4.19 -15.79
CA ASP A 76 27.90 5.54 -15.27
C ASP A 76 27.46 5.50 -13.79
N ALA A 77 28.22 6.21 -12.95
CA ALA A 77 28.04 6.14 -11.50
C ALA A 77 26.65 6.62 -11.04
N GLU A 78 26.06 7.58 -11.75
CA GLU A 78 24.74 8.11 -11.43
C GLU A 78 23.65 7.13 -11.84
N ILE A 79 23.74 6.57 -13.06
CA ILE A 79 22.82 5.52 -13.51
C ILE A 79 22.84 4.34 -12.54
N VAL A 80 24.03 3.90 -12.12
CA VAL A 80 24.18 2.83 -11.11
C VAL A 80 23.54 3.23 -9.78
N ARG A 81 23.67 4.48 -9.35
CA ARG A 81 23.03 4.97 -8.11
C ARG A 81 21.51 4.95 -8.22
N LEU A 82 20.95 5.48 -9.31
CA LEU A 82 19.52 5.54 -9.56
C LEU A 82 18.91 4.13 -9.67
N VAL A 83 19.62 3.19 -10.31
CA VAL A 83 19.18 1.78 -10.38
C VAL A 83 19.12 1.14 -9.00
N LYS A 84 20.10 1.41 -8.11
CA LYS A 84 20.02 0.93 -6.72
C LYS A 84 18.82 1.52 -5.98
N GLU A 85 18.48 2.77 -6.23
CA GLU A 85 17.30 3.40 -5.65
C GLU A 85 16.01 2.74 -6.15
N VAL A 86 15.93 2.42 -7.45
CA VAL A 86 14.84 1.63 -8.03
C VAL A 86 14.71 0.26 -7.35
N GLU A 87 15.83 -0.44 -7.07
CA GLU A 87 15.81 -1.72 -6.36
C GLU A 87 15.21 -1.60 -4.95
N VAL A 88 15.60 -0.56 -4.20
CA VAL A 88 15.07 -0.29 -2.85
C VAL A 88 13.56 0.02 -2.89
N LEU A 89 13.12 0.85 -3.85
CA LEU A 89 11.71 1.18 -3.99
C LEU A 89 10.88 -0.03 -4.43
N LYS A 90 11.40 -0.88 -5.32
CA LYS A 90 10.73 -2.15 -5.71
C LYS A 90 10.60 -3.12 -4.54
N ALA A 91 11.62 -3.22 -3.68
CA ALA A 91 11.54 -4.04 -2.48
C ALA A 91 10.44 -3.52 -1.53
N SER A 92 10.35 -2.20 -1.38
CA SER A 92 9.33 -1.54 -0.57
C SER A 92 7.93 -1.74 -1.14
N GLN A 93 7.77 -1.59 -2.46
CA GLN A 93 6.53 -1.83 -3.20
C GLN A 93 6.04 -3.28 -2.98
N LYS A 94 6.91 -4.26 -3.20
CA LYS A 94 6.59 -5.68 -3.03
C LYS A 94 6.19 -6.02 -1.60
N LYS A 95 6.86 -5.43 -0.62
CA LYS A 95 6.50 -5.61 0.79
C LYS A 95 5.09 -5.08 1.06
N LEU A 96 4.80 -3.86 0.61
CA LEU A 96 3.50 -3.23 0.81
C LEU A 96 2.37 -4.01 0.13
N GLU A 97 2.61 -4.54 -1.08
CA GLU A 97 1.66 -5.41 -1.77
C GLU A 97 1.39 -6.71 -1.00
N ALA A 98 2.41 -7.30 -0.38
CA ALA A 98 2.26 -8.47 0.47
C ALA A 98 1.44 -8.15 1.74
N ASP A 99 1.77 -7.06 2.43
CA ASP A 99 1.03 -6.60 3.62
C ASP A 99 -0.47 -6.35 3.29
N MET A 100 -0.75 -5.75 2.12
CA MET A 100 -2.13 -5.56 1.64
C MET A 100 -2.85 -6.88 1.32
N GLN A 101 -2.14 -7.87 0.79
CA GLN A 101 -2.71 -9.17 0.49
C GLN A 101 -3.02 -9.96 1.77
N ASP A 102 -2.19 -9.84 2.80
CA ASP A 102 -2.41 -10.46 4.11
C ASP A 102 -3.68 -9.92 4.78
N ILE A 103 -3.86 -8.59 4.83
CA ILE A 103 -5.11 -7.97 5.34
C ILE A 103 -6.34 -8.47 4.57
N ARG A 104 -6.23 -8.62 3.25
CA ARG A 104 -7.33 -9.11 2.43
C ARG A 104 -7.66 -10.59 2.71
N ASN A 105 -6.66 -11.40 3.07
CA ASN A 105 -6.83 -12.82 3.36
C ASN A 105 -7.35 -13.06 4.79
N GLU A 106 -7.18 -12.09 5.70
CA GLU A 106 -7.71 -12.13 7.07
C GLU A 106 -9.21 -11.76 7.16
N GLN A 107 -9.79 -11.23 6.08
CA GLN A 107 -11.22 -10.89 5.94
C GLN A 107 -12.07 -12.04 5.40
#